data_AF-A0A9D1EJA4-F1
#
_entry.id   AF-A0A9D1EJA4-F1
#
_cell.length_a   1.000
_cell.length_b   1.000
_cell.length_c   1.000
_cell.angle_alpha   90.00
_cell.angle_beta   90.00
_cell.angle_gamma   90.00
#
_symmetry.space_group_name_H-M   'P 1'
#
loop_
_entity.id
_entity.type
_entity.pdbx_description
1 polymer ?
#
loop_
_entity_poly.entity_id
_entity_poly.type
_entity_poly.pdbx_seq_one_letter_code
_entity_poly.pdbx_strand_id
1 'polypeptide(L)'
;MTLDNSHYGMIEFVQEEFSRIFQGDIVYHHGTGYTGHMGCFCIEYIYLPLNYRLVFENDRNLFVIDIYDEIGAKTTLFRIVRFENTLNKKI
;
A
#
# COMPACT_ATOMS: atom_id res chain seq x y z
N MET A 1 21.53 13.51 -10.21
CA MET A 1 20.16 13.86 -10.59
C MET A 1 19.42 14.04 -9.29
N THR A 2 19.17 15.29 -8.90
CA THR A 2 18.60 15.67 -7.59
C THR A 2 17.11 15.34 -7.62
N LEU A 3 16.66 14.56 -6.62
CA LEU A 3 15.26 14.17 -6.47
C LEU A 3 14.39 15.44 -6.40
N ASP A 4 13.34 15.47 -7.23
CA ASP A 4 12.30 16.48 -7.20
C ASP A 4 11.44 16.29 -5.91
N ASN A 5 11.21 17.38 -5.17
CA ASN A 5 10.46 17.42 -3.91
C ASN A 5 9.03 16.84 -3.99
N SER A 6 8.44 16.71 -5.18
CA SER A 6 7.09 16.17 -5.39
C SER A 6 6.97 14.66 -5.10
N HIS A 7 8.04 13.90 -5.31
CA HIS A 7 8.01 12.43 -5.17
C HIS A 7 8.17 11.96 -3.72
N TYR A 8 8.95 12.68 -2.92
CA TYR A 8 8.96 12.49 -1.46
C TYR A 8 7.55 12.72 -0.89
N GLY A 9 6.85 13.75 -1.37
CA GLY A 9 5.48 14.05 -0.96
C GLY A 9 4.47 12.93 -1.22
N MET A 10 4.64 12.11 -2.28
CA MET A 10 3.72 10.99 -2.52
C MET A 10 3.92 9.82 -1.55
N ILE A 11 5.17 9.46 -1.26
CA ILE A 11 5.45 8.39 -0.28
C ILE A 11 4.98 8.82 1.11
N GLU A 12 5.27 10.06 1.50
CA GLU A 12 4.80 10.66 2.76
C GLU A 12 3.27 10.67 2.81
N PHE A 13 2.59 11.13 1.75
CA PHE A 13 1.13 11.11 1.66
C PHE A 13 0.55 9.70 1.86
N VAL A 14 1.14 8.69 1.20
CA VAL A 14 0.68 7.30 1.35
C VAL A 14 0.91 6.79 2.77
N GLN A 15 2.04 7.11 3.40
CA GLN A 15 2.33 6.74 4.79
C GLN A 15 1.33 7.38 5.76
N GLU A 16 1.01 8.66 5.57
CA GLU A 16 0.01 9.37 6.36
C GLU A 16 -1.38 8.74 6.20
N GLU A 17 -1.80 8.45 4.96
CA GLU A 17 -3.10 7.85 4.69
C GLU A 17 -3.22 6.42 5.23
N PHE A 18 -2.19 5.60 5.10
CA PHE A 18 -2.18 4.24 5.67
C PHE A 18 -2.25 4.30 7.20
N SER A 19 -1.46 5.17 7.81
CA SER A 19 -1.50 5.40 9.26
C SER A 19 -2.88 5.89 9.72
N ARG A 20 -3.53 6.76 8.94
CA ARG A 20 -4.88 7.27 9.24
C ARG A 20 -5.96 6.19 9.13
N ILE A 21 -5.87 5.31 8.13
CA ILE A 21 -6.89 4.28 7.84
C ILE A 21 -6.75 3.09 8.80
N PHE A 22 -5.54 2.56 8.95
CA PHE A 22 -5.28 1.35 9.72
C PHE A 22 -4.85 1.62 11.17
N GLN A 23 -4.43 2.84 11.47
CA GLN A 23 -4.05 3.25 12.83
C GLN A 23 -3.00 2.29 13.42
N GLY A 24 -3.23 1.79 14.63
CA GLY A 24 -2.31 0.87 15.30
C GLY A 24 -2.25 -0.54 14.70
N ASP A 25 -3.06 -0.88 13.70
CA ASP A 25 -3.11 -2.21 13.11
C ASP A 25 -2.07 -2.42 12.00
N ILE A 26 -1.34 -1.37 11.61
CA ILE A 26 -0.33 -1.44 10.56
C ILE A 26 1.01 -0.84 11.00
N VAL A 27 2.10 -1.47 10.58
CA VAL A 27 3.46 -0.97 10.83
C VAL A 27 4.16 -0.79 9.49
N TYR A 28 4.72 0.40 9.28
CA TYR A 28 5.63 0.64 8.16
C TYR A 28 6.89 -0.20 8.31
N HIS A 29 7.25 -0.94 7.25
CA HIS A 29 8.46 -1.77 7.24
C HIS A 29 9.55 -1.14 6.38
N HIS A 30 9.26 -0.88 5.11
CA HIS A 30 10.22 -0.33 4.17
C HIS A 30 9.54 0.40 3.01
N GLY A 31 10.25 1.29 2.31
CA GLY A 31 9.74 1.96 1.13
C GLY A 31 10.87 2.42 0.21
N THR A 32 10.67 2.26 -1.09
CA THR A 32 11.59 2.73 -2.14
C THR A 32 10.82 3.56 -3.16
N GLY A 33 11.49 4.57 -3.70
CA GLY A 33 10.98 5.39 -4.80
C GLY A 33 11.98 5.44 -5.94
N TYR A 34 11.48 5.46 -7.18
CA TYR A 34 12.30 5.61 -8.37
C TYR A 34 11.79 6.78 -9.23
N THR A 35 12.66 7.75 -9.46
CA THR A 35 12.32 9.00 -10.18
C THR A 35 12.41 8.87 -11.71
N GLY A 36 12.81 7.73 -12.24
CA GLY A 36 12.88 7.50 -13.69
C GLY A 36 11.56 6.98 -14.24
N HIS A 37 11.02 7.68 -15.26
CA HIS A 37 9.74 7.39 -15.93
C HIS A 37 8.52 7.31 -15.00
N MET A 38 7.76 8.41 -14.91
CA MET A 38 6.41 8.51 -14.30
C MET A 38 6.30 8.42 -12.77
N GLY A 39 7.41 8.25 -12.03
CA GLY A 39 7.39 8.34 -10.58
C GLY A 39 6.82 7.10 -9.90
N CYS A 40 7.57 5.99 -9.97
CA CYS A 40 7.16 4.74 -9.35
C CYS A 40 7.59 4.68 -7.88
N PHE A 41 6.78 4.05 -7.04
CA PHE A 41 7.13 3.76 -5.65
C PHE A 41 6.67 2.36 -5.24
N CYS A 42 7.33 1.81 -4.24
CA CYS A 42 6.95 0.56 -3.59
C CYS A 42 7.08 0.74 -2.08
N ILE A 43 6.00 0.51 -1.33
CA ILE A 43 5.96 0.64 0.12
C ILE A 43 5.45 -0.67 0.73
N GLU A 44 6.19 -1.18 1.71
CA GLU A 44 5.88 -2.40 2.44
C GLU A 44 5.43 -2.10 3.86
N TYR A 45 4.35 -2.78 4.26
CA TYR A 45 3.76 -2.71 5.60
C TYR A 45 3.52 -4.11 6.17
N ILE A 46 3.44 -4.19 7.50
CA ILE A 46 2.95 -5.36 8.22
C ILE A 46 1.59 -5.04 8.83
N TYR A 47 0.56 -5.79 8.44
CA TYR A 47 -0.77 -5.73 9.04
C TYR A 47 -0.83 -6.69 10.23
N LEU A 48 -0.86 -6.13 11.43
CA LEU A 48 -0.68 -6.87 12.68
C LEU A 48 -1.78 -7.89 12.99
N PRO A 49 -3.09 -7.63 12.75
CA PRO A 49 -4.14 -8.56 13.17
C PRO A 49 -4.04 -9.96 12.53
N LEU A 50 -3.46 -10.07 11.34
CA LEU A 50 -3.29 -11.34 10.62
C LEU A 50 -1.83 -11.62 10.24
N ASN A 51 -0.90 -10.78 10.69
CA ASN A 51 0.52 -10.81 10.32
C ASN A 51 0.77 -10.88 8.80
N TYR A 52 -0.03 -10.11 8.03
CA TYR A 52 0.12 -10.06 6.58
C TYR A 52 1.14 -9.01 6.17
N ARG A 53 1.98 -9.37 5.20
CA ARG A 53 2.88 -8.42 4.55
C ARG A 53 2.15 -7.81 3.36
N LEU A 54 1.94 -6.50 3.40
CA LEU A 54 1.29 -5.71 2.36
C LEU A 54 2.34 -4.97 1.57
N VAL A 55 2.39 -5.18 0.25
CA VAL A 55 3.27 -4.44 -0.66
C VAL A 55 2.40 -3.57 -1.56
N PHE A 56 2.51 -2.26 -1.40
CA PHE A 56 1.78 -1.28 -2.19
C PHE A 56 2.70 -0.62 -3.20
N GLU A 57 2.40 -0.80 -4.48
CA GLU A 57 3.23 -0.33 -5.59
C GLU A 57 2.43 0.58 -6.52
N ASN A 58 3.09 1.61 -7.04
CA ASN A 58 2.64 2.35 -8.21
C ASN A 58 3.61 2.12 -9.36
N ASP A 59 3.10 1.60 -10.49
CA ASP A 59 3.84 1.49 -11.75
C ASP A 59 3.03 2.07 -12.91
N ARG A 60 3.62 3.05 -13.62
CA ARG A 60 3.17 3.68 -14.88
C ARG A 60 1.77 4.30 -14.95
N ASN A 61 0.83 3.95 -14.08
CA ASN A 61 -0.56 4.43 -13.88
C ASN A 61 -1.41 3.42 -13.07
N LEU A 62 -0.84 2.31 -12.62
CA LEU A 62 -1.53 1.26 -11.89
C LEU A 62 -1.06 1.25 -10.44
N PHE A 63 -2.03 1.19 -9.53
CA PHE A 63 -1.77 0.86 -8.14
C PHE A 63 -2.05 -0.63 -7.93
N VAL A 64 -1.09 -1.32 -7.33
CA VAL A 64 -1.18 -2.74 -7.00
C VAL A 64 -0.95 -2.91 -5.51
N ILE A 65 -1.78 -3.74 -4.85
CA ILE A 65 -1.53 -4.20 -3.49
C ILE A 65 -1.33 -5.71 -3.55
N ASP A 66 -0.14 -6.18 -3.19
CA ASP A 66 0.12 -7.58 -2.94
C ASP A 66 0.01 -7.87 -1.45
N ILE A 67 -0.74 -8.91 -1.11
CA ILE A 67 -0.95 -9.38 0.26
C ILE A 67 -0.30 -10.76 0.37
N TYR A 68 0.67 -10.88 1.27
CA TYR A 68 1.35 -12.12 1.56
C TYR A 68 1.00 -12.60 2.97
N ASP A 69 0.70 -13.88 3.12
CA ASP A 69 0.63 -14.53 4.42
C ASP A 69 2.02 -14.97 4.93
N GLU A 70 2.07 -15.56 6.12
CA GLU A 70 3.31 -15.99 6.77
C GLU A 70 4.06 -17.09 6.01
N ILE A 71 3.36 -17.88 5.17
CA ILE A 71 3.96 -18.94 4.37
C ILE A 71 4.33 -18.47 2.95
N GLY A 72 4.08 -17.19 2.64
CA GLY A 72 4.38 -16.56 1.37
C GLY A 72 3.31 -16.75 0.28
N ALA A 73 2.13 -17.29 0.63
CA ALA A 73 1.01 -17.31 -0.31
C ALA A 73 0.55 -15.87 -0.58
N LYS A 74 0.29 -15.58 -1.86
CA LYS A 74 0.09 -14.22 -2.37
C LYS A 74 -1.29 -14.06 -2.99
N THR A 75 -1.95 -12.95 -2.64
CA THR A 75 -3.11 -12.43 -3.39
C THR A 75 -2.81 -11.01 -3.87
N THR A 76 -3.10 -10.72 -5.13
CA THR A 76 -2.91 -9.37 -5.70
C THR A 76 -4.25 -8.68 -5.94
N LEU A 77 -4.33 -7.42 -5.50
CA LEU A 77 -5.44 -6.52 -5.76
C LEU A 77 -5.02 -5.50 -6.83
N PHE A 78 -5.59 -5.64 -8.03
CA PHE A 78 -5.25 -4.80 -9.20
C PHE A 78 -6.11 -3.53 -9.34
N ARG A 79 -7.07 -3.29 -8.44
CA ARG A 79 -7.89 -2.08 -8.39
C ARG A 79 -8.42 -1.87 -6.97
N ILE A 80 -8.32 -0.65 -6.43
CA ILE A 80 -9.11 -0.24 -5.27
C ILE A 80 -10.53 0.06 -5.77
N VAL A 81 -11.34 -0.97 -5.92
CA VAL A 81 -12.81 -0.78 -5.96
C VAL A 81 -13.28 -0.68 -4.52
N ARG A 82 -14.15 0.31 -4.23
CA ARG A 82 -14.77 0.43 -2.91
C ARG A 82 -15.39 -0.92 -2.55
N PHE A 83 -14.88 -1.56 -1.50
CA PHE A 83 -15.43 -2.82 -1.03
C PHE A 83 -16.81 -2.53 -0.41
N GLU A 84 -17.86 -2.82 -1.18
CA GLU A 84 -19.25 -2.77 -0.71
C GLU A 84 -19.52 -4.00 0.15
N ASN A 85 -19.36 -3.86 1.48
CA ASN A 85 -19.69 -4.93 2.42
C ASN A 85 -21.22 -5.06 2.58
N THR A 86 -21.88 -5.60 1.56
CA THR A 86 -23.34 -5.83 1.54
C THR A 86 -23.79 -6.91 2.53
N LEU A 87 -22.86 -7.67 3.11
CA LEU A 87 -23.10 -8.68 4.14
C LEU A 87 -23.32 -8.11 5.54
N ASN A 88 -23.13 -6.80 5.75
CA ASN A 88 -23.35 -6.14 7.05
C ASN A 88 -24.78 -5.58 7.22
N LYS A 89 -25.72 -5.92 6.32
CA LYS A 89 -27.15 -5.69 6.58
C LYS A 89 -27.63 -6.74 7.58
N LYS A 90 -27.65 -6.36 8.86
CA LYS A 90 -28.48 -7.05 9.85
C LYS A 90 -29.91 -7.14 9.31
N ILE A 91 -30.40 -8.37 9.20
CA ILE A 91 -31.83 -8.68 9.07
C ILE A 91 -32.51 -8.25 10.38
#